data_AF-A0A7S6M6Y2-F1
#
_entry.id   AF-A0A7S6M6Y2-F1
#
_cell.length_a   1.000
_cell.length_b   1.000
_cell.length_c   1.000
_cell.angle_alpha   90.00
_cell.angle_beta   90.00
_cell.angle_gamma   90.00
#
_symmetry.space_group_name_H-M   'P 1'
#
loop_
_entity.id
_entity.type
_entity.pdbx_description
1 polymer ?
#
loop_
_entity_poly.entity_id
_entity_poly.type
_entity_poly.pdbx_seq_one_letter_code
_entity_poly.pdbx_strand_id
1 'polypeptide(L)'
;MWCVGKTWAAVAGILALHVAAGGGAAFAQTGGTEFDACGVLVRGTECTLFETGGKRYLVVGDFSRFRVGDAVRVVGKLNPQCVTICSEGEGCIGDAEVFNPELFPCGTPIQVPFDPCSGLSLTAATALAAFGLRLASRRAGT
;
A
#
# COMPACT_ATOMS: atom_id res chain seq x y z
N MET A 1 -3.22 17.86 -2.42
CA MET A 1 -3.70 16.48 -2.18
C MET A 1 -4.52 16.05 -3.38
N TRP A 2 -3.92 15.26 -4.27
CA TRP A 2 -4.51 14.81 -5.52
C TRP A 2 -4.98 13.35 -5.36
N CYS A 3 -6.29 13.10 -5.28
CA CYS A 3 -6.87 11.79 -5.63
C CYS A 3 -6.97 11.74 -7.16
N VAL A 4 -5.84 11.69 -7.86
CA VAL A 4 -5.79 11.48 -9.33
C VAL A 4 -4.92 10.27 -9.58
N GLY A 5 -5.55 9.11 -9.67
CA GLY A 5 -4.81 7.87 -9.84
C GLY A 5 -5.59 6.71 -10.42
N LYS A 6 -6.77 6.92 -11.04
CA LYS A 6 -7.42 5.87 -11.86
C LYS A 6 -8.54 6.35 -12.79
N THR A 7 -8.32 7.42 -13.55
CA THR A 7 -9.18 7.79 -14.68
C THR A 7 -8.33 8.26 -15.86
N TRP A 8 -7.40 7.42 -16.30
CA TRP A 8 -6.67 7.64 -17.56
C TRP A 8 -7.12 6.59 -18.56
N ALA A 9 -8.22 6.86 -19.27
CA ALA A 9 -8.53 6.18 -20.53
C ALA A 9 -9.48 6.97 -21.44
N ALA A 10 -10.20 7.97 -20.94
CA ALA A 10 -11.03 8.81 -21.79
C ALA A 10 -10.82 10.26 -21.40
N VAL A 11 -9.98 10.94 -22.16
CA VAL A 11 -9.98 12.36 -22.57
C VAL A 11 -8.52 12.67 -22.92
N ALA A 12 -8.12 12.23 -24.11
CA ALA A 12 -6.94 12.73 -24.77
C ALA A 12 -7.25 14.17 -25.20
N GLY A 13 -6.67 15.14 -24.51
CA GLY A 13 -6.82 16.53 -24.92
C GLY A 13 -6.32 17.53 -23.91
N ILE A 14 -5.19 18.15 -24.25
CA ILE A 14 -4.78 19.50 -23.88
C ILE A 14 -3.96 19.63 -22.58
N LEU A 15 -2.65 19.63 -22.79
CA LEU A 15 -1.71 20.70 -22.40
C LEU A 15 -1.81 21.22 -20.95
N ALA A 16 -0.89 20.78 -20.09
CA ALA A 16 -0.12 21.68 -19.22
C ALA A 16 1.02 20.94 -18.50
N LEU A 17 2.23 21.37 -18.84
CA LEU A 17 3.39 21.52 -17.97
C LEU A 17 3.00 21.63 -16.48
N HIS A 18 3.71 20.95 -15.58
CA HIS A 18 4.38 21.50 -14.38
C HIS A 18 4.80 20.41 -13.37
N VAL A 19 5.95 20.70 -12.76
CA VAL A 19 6.50 20.16 -11.49
C VAL A 19 7.40 18.93 -11.61
N ALA A 20 8.70 19.21 -11.72
CA ALA A 20 9.75 18.32 -11.26
C ALA A 20 9.60 18.10 -9.75
N ALA A 21 9.29 16.86 -9.35
CA ALA A 21 9.43 16.41 -7.97
C ALA A 21 10.78 15.69 -7.85
N GLY A 22 11.58 16.10 -6.86
CA GLY A 22 12.89 15.55 -6.58
C GLY A 22 12.83 14.04 -6.41
N GLY A 23 13.59 13.33 -7.25
CA GLY A 23 13.80 11.90 -7.12
C GLY A 23 14.63 11.60 -5.89
N GLY A 24 13.97 11.29 -4.78
CA GLY A 24 14.56 10.40 -3.78
C GLY A 24 14.79 9.06 -4.46
N ALA A 25 16.02 8.57 -4.44
CA ALA A 25 16.36 7.24 -4.91
C ALA A 25 15.73 6.19 -3.97
N ALA A 26 14.45 5.89 -4.16
CA ALA A 26 13.92 4.61 -3.76
C ALA A 26 14.58 3.58 -4.68
N PHE A 27 15.38 2.68 -4.11
CA PHE A 27 15.79 1.47 -4.81
C PHE A 27 14.53 0.63 -5.03
N ALA A 28 13.77 0.96 -6.07
CA ALA A 28 12.65 0.17 -6.51
C ALA A 28 13.22 -1.19 -6.94
N GLN A 29 13.02 -2.22 -6.12
CA GLN A 29 13.25 -3.58 -6.55
C GLN A 29 12.13 -3.92 -7.54
N THR A 30 12.43 -3.77 -8.82
CA THR A 30 11.48 -3.85 -9.94
C THR A 30 11.06 -5.29 -10.27
N GLY A 31 10.89 -6.16 -9.27
CA GLY A 31 10.69 -7.60 -9.53
C GLY A 31 10.14 -8.45 -8.38
N GLY A 32 9.46 -7.85 -7.40
CA GLY A 32 8.86 -8.63 -6.31
C GLY A 32 7.36 -8.93 -6.51
N THR A 33 6.90 -10.09 -6.02
CA THR A 33 5.46 -10.39 -5.91
C THR A 33 4.88 -9.65 -4.71
N GLU A 34 3.62 -9.20 -4.80
CA GLU A 34 2.91 -8.69 -3.63
C GLU A 34 2.94 -9.73 -2.51
N PHE A 35 3.27 -9.25 -1.32
CA PHE A 35 3.45 -10.07 -0.13
C PHE A 35 2.67 -9.45 1.01
N ASP A 36 1.86 -10.27 1.67
CA ASP A 36 1.07 -9.90 2.83
C ASP A 36 0.95 -11.13 3.72
N ALA A 37 1.68 -11.13 4.83
CA ALA A 37 1.71 -12.26 5.74
C ALA A 37 1.90 -11.83 7.20
N CYS A 38 1.36 -12.66 8.10
CA CYS A 38 1.66 -12.61 9.52
C CYS A 38 2.82 -13.53 9.84
N GLY A 39 3.62 -13.14 10.81
CA GLY A 39 4.75 -13.91 11.27
C GLY A 39 5.35 -13.31 12.53
N VAL A 40 6.56 -13.74 12.84
CA VAL A 40 7.32 -13.27 14.01
C VAL A 40 8.68 -12.77 13.57
N LEU A 41 9.17 -11.73 14.24
CA LEU A 41 10.54 -11.29 14.06
C LEU A 41 11.48 -12.21 14.85
N VAL A 42 12.37 -12.91 14.15
CA VAL A 42 13.36 -13.80 14.76
C VAL A 42 14.75 -13.18 14.65
N ARG A 43 15.59 -13.45 15.65
CA ARG A 43 17.00 -13.08 15.59
C ARG A 43 17.74 -14.16 14.81
N GLY A 44 18.24 -13.78 13.64
CA GLY A 44 19.29 -14.50 12.95
C GLY A 44 20.66 -14.28 13.61
N THR A 45 21.67 -14.94 13.08
CA THR A 45 23.07 -14.80 13.50
C THR A 45 23.59 -13.38 13.30
N GLU A 46 23.18 -12.74 12.21
CA GLU A 46 23.67 -11.39 11.83
C GLU A 46 22.56 -10.34 11.77
N CYS A 47 21.32 -10.76 11.50
CA CYS A 47 20.21 -9.85 11.21
C CYS A 47 18.91 -10.23 11.93
N THR A 48 18.00 -9.28 12.07
CA THR A 48 16.60 -9.60 12.40
C THR A 48 15.86 -10.01 11.14
N LEU A 49 15.23 -11.18 11.16
CA LEU A 49 14.52 -11.76 10.03
C LEU A 49 13.04 -11.90 10.36
N PHE A 50 12.19 -11.89 9.34
CA PHE A 50 10.78 -12.18 9.47
C PHE A 50 10.52 -13.64 9.14
N GLU A 51 10.02 -14.40 10.11
CA GLU A 51 9.67 -15.81 9.95
C GLU A 51 8.16 -15.97 9.76
N THR A 52 7.76 -16.59 8.64
CA THR A 52 6.35 -16.92 8.35
C THR A 52 6.27 -18.24 7.58
N GLY A 53 5.30 -19.08 7.91
CA GLY A 53 5.07 -20.35 7.21
C GLY A 53 6.30 -21.28 7.14
N GLY A 54 7.23 -21.18 8.11
CA GLY A 54 8.48 -21.95 8.15
C GLY A 54 9.62 -21.40 7.29
N LYS A 55 9.44 -20.21 6.68
CA LYS A 55 10.46 -19.53 5.85
C LYS A 55 10.89 -18.23 6.50
N ARG A 56 12.12 -17.78 6.19
CA ARG A 56 12.71 -16.56 6.74
C ARG A 56 13.06 -15.57 5.65
N TYR A 57 12.67 -14.32 5.85
CA TYR A 57 12.90 -13.24 4.90
C TYR A 57 13.56 -12.04 5.56
N LEU A 58 14.46 -11.37 4.84
CA LEU A 58 14.98 -10.08 5.25
C LEU A 58 13.93 -9.00 4.95
N VAL A 59 13.50 -8.27 5.96
CA VAL A 59 12.62 -7.10 5.77
C VAL A 59 13.50 -5.89 5.45
N VAL A 60 13.40 -5.39 4.22
CA VAL A 60 14.12 -4.18 3.77
C VAL A 60 13.15 -3.00 3.92
N GLY A 61 13.11 -2.44 5.12
CA GLY A 61 12.24 -1.33 5.49
C GLY A 61 12.44 -0.91 6.94
N ASP A 62 11.69 0.11 7.37
CA ASP A 62 11.73 0.61 8.75
C ASP A 62 10.82 -0.23 9.66
N PHE A 63 11.43 -1.05 10.52
CA PHE A 63 10.73 -1.81 11.57
C PHE A 63 11.18 -1.40 12.99
N SER A 64 11.77 -0.21 13.14
CA SER A 64 12.35 0.31 14.40
C SER A 64 11.43 0.27 15.64
N ARG A 65 10.12 0.15 15.45
CA ARG A 65 9.12 0.05 16.52
C ARG A 65 8.83 -1.39 17.00
N PHE A 66 9.34 -2.39 16.30
CA PHE A 66 9.17 -3.81 16.64
C PHE A 66 10.52 -4.43 17.03
N ARG A 67 10.45 -5.43 17.90
CA ARG A 67 11.61 -6.16 18.41
C ARG A 67 11.53 -7.62 18.00
N VAL A 68 12.69 -8.29 18.08
CA VAL A 68 12.75 -9.75 17.99
C VAL A 68 11.81 -10.36 19.04
N GLY A 69 10.97 -11.30 18.60
CA GLY A 69 9.94 -11.95 19.38
C GLY A 69 8.54 -11.41 19.11
N ASP A 70 8.41 -10.22 18.51
CA ASP A 70 7.11 -9.60 18.27
C ASP A 70 6.40 -10.29 17.10
N ALA A 71 5.10 -10.53 17.28
CA ALA A 71 4.21 -10.90 16.19
C ALA A 71 3.89 -9.67 15.34
N VAL A 72 4.12 -9.78 14.04
CA VAL A 72 3.96 -8.66 13.10
C VAL A 72 3.26 -9.12 11.83
N ARG A 73 2.57 -8.18 11.19
CA ARG A 73 2.12 -8.32 9.80
C ARG A 73 3.04 -7.51 8.91
N VAL A 74 3.56 -8.13 7.86
CA VAL A 74 4.43 -7.46 6.88
C VAL A 74 3.72 -7.43 5.54
N VAL A 75 3.60 -6.22 4.97
CA VAL A 75 3.08 -6.00 3.62
C VAL A 75 4.14 -5.33 2.78
N GLY A 76 4.39 -5.83 1.58
CA GLY A 76 5.41 -5.28 0.68
C GLY A 76 5.57 -6.11 -0.59
N LYS A 77 6.78 -6.08 -1.17
CA LYS A 77 7.14 -6.84 -2.36
C LYS A 77 8.23 -7.87 -2.04
N LEU A 78 7.87 -9.15 -2.10
CA LEU A 78 8.82 -10.24 -1.90
C LEU A 78 9.65 -10.47 -3.17
N ASN A 79 10.96 -10.37 -3.03
CA ASN A 79 11.94 -10.73 -4.05
C ASN A 79 12.81 -11.91 -3.56
N PRO A 80 12.58 -13.14 -4.05
CA PRO A 80 13.35 -14.31 -3.65
C PRO A 80 14.77 -14.33 -4.23
N GLN A 81 15.06 -13.52 -5.26
CA GLN A 81 16.40 -13.43 -5.86
C GLN A 81 17.24 -12.27 -5.30
N CYS A 82 16.72 -11.61 -4.27
CA CYS A 82 17.42 -10.52 -3.62
C CYS A 82 18.65 -11.02 -2.87
N VAL A 83 19.81 -10.42 -3.17
CA VAL A 83 21.04 -10.70 -2.44
C VAL A 83 20.98 -9.97 -1.10
N THR A 84 21.00 -10.73 -0.01
CA THR A 84 20.98 -10.21 1.36
C THR A 84 22.32 -10.48 2.03
N ILE A 85 22.77 -9.55 2.90
CA ILE A 85 23.94 -9.79 3.75
C ILE A 85 23.69 -10.91 4.78
N CYS A 86 22.43 -11.17 5.09
CA CYS A 86 21.99 -12.15 6.05
C CYS A 86 21.90 -13.53 5.36
N SER A 87 22.84 -14.41 5.66
CA SER A 87 22.95 -15.75 5.04
C SER A 87 21.76 -16.68 5.31
N GLU A 88 20.95 -16.38 6.32
CA GLU A 88 19.78 -17.18 6.71
C GLU A 88 18.48 -16.73 6.02
N GLY A 89 18.49 -15.61 5.29
CA GLY A 89 17.32 -15.11 4.58
C GLY A 89 17.14 -15.81 3.22
N GLU A 90 15.95 -16.34 2.96
CA GLU A 90 15.59 -16.97 1.68
C GLU A 90 15.19 -15.95 0.59
N GLY A 91 15.24 -14.67 0.93
CA GLY A 91 14.85 -13.56 0.06
C GLY A 91 14.70 -12.28 0.86
N CYS A 92 14.30 -11.21 0.18
CA CYS A 92 14.04 -9.95 0.85
C CYS A 92 12.68 -9.36 0.47
N ILE A 93 12.08 -8.63 1.40
CA ILE A 93 10.81 -7.93 1.21
C ILE A 93 11.15 -6.44 1.12
N GLY A 94 11.05 -5.89 -0.09
CA GLY A 94 11.24 -4.46 -0.35
C GLY A 94 9.93 -3.69 -0.20
N ASP A 95 10.04 -2.37 -0.04
CA ASP A 95 8.91 -1.46 0.22
C ASP A 95 8.02 -1.98 1.37
N ALA A 96 8.65 -2.57 2.39
CA ALA A 96 7.94 -3.30 3.43
C ALA A 96 7.40 -2.36 4.51
N GLU A 97 6.11 -2.48 4.79
CA GLU A 97 5.44 -1.86 5.91
C GLU A 97 5.08 -2.92 6.97
N VAL A 98 5.44 -2.64 8.22
CA VAL A 98 5.23 -3.56 9.34
C VAL A 98 4.13 -3.02 10.25
N PHE A 99 3.11 -3.84 10.50
CA PHE A 99 1.93 -3.50 11.28
C PHE A 99 1.79 -4.39 12.51
N ASN A 100 1.15 -3.85 13.56
CA ASN A 100 0.71 -4.66 14.68
C ASN A 100 -0.51 -5.50 14.23
N PRO A 101 -0.44 -6.85 14.27
CA PRO A 101 -1.52 -7.72 13.84
C PRO A 101 -2.77 -7.60 14.72
N GLU A 102 -2.67 -7.09 15.94
CA GLU A 102 -3.83 -6.80 16.80
C GLU A 102 -4.68 -5.65 16.25
N LEU A 103 -4.05 -4.68 15.58
CA LEU A 103 -4.73 -3.54 14.95
C LEU A 103 -5.09 -3.84 13.49
N PHE A 104 -4.24 -4.58 12.79
CA PHE A 104 -4.38 -4.91 11.37
C PHE A 104 -4.23 -6.42 11.15
N PRO A 105 -5.28 -7.23 11.38
CA PRO A 105 -5.20 -8.69 11.29
C PRO A 105 -4.95 -9.17 9.87
N CYS A 106 -4.15 -10.23 9.74
CA CYS A 106 -3.84 -10.81 8.44
C CYS A 106 -5.06 -11.39 7.73
N GLY A 107 -5.00 -11.41 6.40
CA GLY A 107 -6.11 -11.87 5.55
C GLY A 107 -7.26 -10.85 5.42
N THR A 108 -7.18 -9.71 6.12
CA THR A 108 -8.10 -8.58 5.92
C THR A 108 -7.42 -7.46 5.12
N PRO A 109 -8.13 -6.80 4.18
CA PRO A 109 -7.57 -5.66 3.47
C PRO A 109 -7.24 -4.52 4.44
N ILE A 110 -6.07 -3.90 4.26
CA ILE A 110 -5.65 -2.76 5.06
C ILE A 110 -6.53 -1.56 4.70
N GLN A 111 -7.43 -1.19 5.61
CA GLN A 111 -8.21 0.04 5.51
C GLN A 111 -7.58 1.08 6.43
N VAL A 112 -6.72 1.93 5.88
CA VAL A 112 -6.21 3.08 6.64
C VAL A 112 -7.33 4.13 6.79
N PRO A 113 -7.77 4.47 8.01
CA PRO A 113 -8.93 5.32 8.24
C PRO A 113 -8.70 6.81 7.90
N PHE A 114 -7.52 7.17 7.40
CA PHE A 114 -7.17 8.53 6.99
C PHE A 114 -6.97 8.70 5.49
N ASP A 115 -7.41 7.76 4.66
CA ASP A 115 -7.36 7.98 3.22
C ASP A 115 -8.45 8.98 2.80
N PRO A 116 -8.11 10.23 2.40
CA PRO A 116 -9.11 11.23 2.01
C PRO A 116 -9.93 10.78 0.78
N CYS A 117 -9.51 9.74 0.06
CA CYS A 117 -10.24 9.19 -1.07
C CYS A 117 -11.34 8.19 -0.66
N SER A 118 -11.27 7.56 0.53
CA SER A 118 -12.26 6.56 0.99
C SER A 118 -13.52 7.18 1.62
N GLY A 119 -13.46 8.45 2.05
CA GLY A 119 -14.61 9.16 2.62
C GLY A 119 -15.58 9.74 1.58
N LEU A 120 -15.19 9.81 0.31
CA LEU A 120 -15.97 10.44 -0.77
C LEU A 120 -16.93 9.49 -1.49
N SER A 121 -16.77 8.17 -1.33
CA SER A 121 -17.56 7.17 -2.05
C SER A 121 -18.97 6.96 -1.50
N LEU A 122 -19.21 7.23 -0.20
CA LEU A 122 -20.53 7.00 0.42
C LEU A 122 -21.47 8.21 0.39
N THR A 123 -20.95 9.44 0.25
CA THR A 123 -21.78 10.67 0.26
C THR A 123 -22.00 11.29 -1.12
N ALA A 124 -21.17 10.96 -2.13
CA ALA A 124 -21.33 11.51 -3.47
C ALA A 124 -22.47 10.83 -4.28
N ALA A 125 -22.80 9.57 -4.00
CA ALA A 125 -23.81 8.83 -4.75
C ALA A 125 -25.24 9.37 -4.53
N THR A 126 -25.56 9.91 -3.36
CA THR A 126 -26.91 10.44 -3.05
C THR A 126 -27.07 11.91 -3.42
N ALA A 127 -25.98 12.69 -3.43
CA ALA A 127 -26.03 14.11 -3.80
C ALA A 127 -26.34 14.33 -5.30
N LEU A 128 -25.83 13.46 -6.18
CA LEU A 128 -26.07 13.57 -7.63
C LEU A 128 -27.48 13.12 -8.05
N ALA A 129 -28.12 12.21 -7.31
CA ALA A 129 -29.50 11.82 -7.57
C ALA A 129 -30.50 12.95 -7.25
N ALA A 130 -30.23 13.75 -6.21
CA ALA A 130 -31.11 14.86 -5.82
C ALA A 130 -30.97 16.10 -6.73
N PHE A 131 -29.76 16.40 -7.22
CA PHE A 131 -29.54 17.53 -8.13
C PHE A 131 -29.87 17.22 -9.60
N GLY A 132 -29.68 15.98 -10.06
CA GLY A 132 -30.06 15.55 -11.41
C GLY A 132 -31.57 15.61 -11.66
N LEU A 133 -32.38 15.24 -10.66
CA LEU A 133 -33.84 15.26 -10.80
C LEU A 133 -34.45 16.68 -10.84
N ARG A 134 -33.80 17.68 -10.24
CA ARG A 134 -34.31 19.06 -10.22
C ARG A 134 -34.00 19.87 -11.48
N LEU A 135 -33.02 19.46 -12.29
CA LEU A 135 -32.71 20.12 -13.56
C LEU A 135 -33.50 19.53 -14.73
N ALA A 136 -33.90 18.26 -14.66
CA ALA A 136 -34.77 17.65 -15.67
C ALA A 136 -36.22 18.18 -15.61
N SER A 137 -36.72 18.60 -14.44
CA SER A 137 -38.12 19.02 -14.29
C SER A 137 -38.39 20.49 -14.68
N ARG A 138 -37.38 21.31 -14.98
CA ARG A 138 -37.55 22.72 -15.38
C ARG A 138 -37.58 22.97 -16.89
N ARG A 139 -37.46 21.94 -17.73
CA ARG A 139 -37.53 22.07 -19.20
C ARG A 139 -38.83 21.59 -19.83
N ALA A 140 -39.81 21.16 -19.04
CA ALA A 140 -41.13 20.75 -19.54
C ALA A 140 -42.22 21.63 -18.88
N GLY A 141 -42.51 22.77 -19.49
CA GLY A 141 -43.54 23.69 -19.01
C GLY A 141 -43.53 24.97 -19.82
N THR A 142 -44.17 24.86 -20.99
CA THR A 142 -44.54 25.90 -21.96
C THR A 142 -45.26 27.09 -21.35
#